data_AF-A0A078LPF4-F1
#
_entry.id   AF-A0A078LPF4-F1
#
_cell.length_a   1.000
_cell.length_b   1.000
_cell.length_c   1.000
_cell.angle_alpha   90.00
_cell.angle_beta   90.00
_cell.angle_gamma   90.00
#
_symmetry.space_group_name_H-M   'P 1'
#
loop_
_entity.id
_entity.type
_entity.pdbx_description
1 polymer ?
#
loop_
_entity_poly.entity_id
_entity_poly.type
_entity_poly.pdbx_seq_one_letter_code
_entity_poly.pdbx_strand_id
1 'polypeptide(L)'
;MEYFDWEFSPRFTGQLSAIYQKDKRSNSADSEWISLGVRPVYAFTDTFKLVTELGHDRINTQGENRKLTKFTIAPTWSPNGPGFWNRPEFRLYYTYAVWNDAAQDAAAPGTALSDSGSFGGDRHGSNFGVQVEHWW
;
A
#
# COMPACT_ATOMS: atom_id res chain seq x y z
N MET A 1 -3.90 8.54 -12.87
CA MET A 1 -3.68 8.36 -11.43
C MET A 1 -4.19 9.61 -10.75
N GLU A 2 -5.02 9.44 -9.73
CA GLU A 2 -5.57 10.54 -8.94
C GLU A 2 -5.22 10.31 -7.47
N TYR A 3 -4.91 11.39 -6.76
CA TYR A 3 -4.72 11.42 -5.33
C TYR A 3 -5.46 12.62 -4.75
N PHE A 4 -6.00 12.45 -3.55
CA PHE A 4 -6.75 13.48 -2.84
C PHE A 4 -6.33 13.46 -1.39
N ASP A 5 -5.77 14.58 -0.93
CA ASP A 5 -5.43 14.76 0.48
C ASP A 5 -6.57 15.44 1.21
N TRP A 6 -6.80 15.03 2.45
CA TRP A 6 -7.74 15.69 3.33
C TRP A 6 -7.07 16.11 4.64
N GLU A 7 -7.56 17.23 5.17
CA GLU A 7 -7.28 17.70 6.51
C GLU A 7 -8.62 18.05 7.16
N PHE A 8 -9.18 17.09 7.90
CA PHE A 8 -10.47 17.29 8.58
C PHE A 8 -10.27 18.08 9.88
N SER A 9 -9.12 17.88 10.53
CA SER A 9 -8.67 18.67 11.67
C SER A 9 -7.14 18.64 11.74
N PRO A 10 -6.49 19.51 12.54
CA PRO A 10 -5.04 19.47 12.73
C PRO A 10 -4.50 18.12 13.23
N ARG A 11 -5.37 17.28 13.82
CA ARG A 11 -5.02 15.95 14.34
C ARG A 11 -5.48 14.80 13.44
N PHE A 12 -6.29 15.06 12.41
CA PHE A 12 -6.81 14.02 11.54
C PHE A 12 -6.70 14.43 10.08
N THR A 13 -5.70 13.85 9.42
CA THR A 13 -5.37 14.07 8.03
C THR A 13 -5.33 12.73 7.29
N GLY A 14 -5.17 12.76 5.98
CA GLY A 14 -4.93 11.54 5.22
C GLY A 14 -4.94 11.76 3.73
N GLN A 15 -4.83 10.65 3.00
CA GLN A 15 -4.83 10.64 1.54
C GLN A 15 -5.64 9.47 1.00
N LEU A 16 -6.39 9.75 -0.07
CA LEU A 16 -6.99 8.75 -0.95
C LEU A 16 -6.18 8.68 -2.23
N SER A 17 -6.07 7.50 -2.82
CA SER A 17 -5.45 7.30 -4.13
C SER A 17 -6.29 6.35 -4.97
N ALA A 18 -6.44 6.66 -6.25
CA ALA A 18 -7.09 5.80 -7.23
C ALA A 18 -6.29 5.75 -8.53
N ILE A 19 -6.12 4.54 -9.06
CA ILE A 19 -5.51 4.29 -10.36
C ILE A 19 -6.48 3.42 -11.14
N TYR A 20 -6.75 3.84 -12.37
CA TYR A 20 -7.35 3.02 -13.41
C TYR A 20 -6.45 3.12 -14.63
N GLN A 21 -5.95 1.98 -15.10
CA GLN A 21 -5.08 1.88 -16.26
C GLN A 21 -5.58 0.77 -17.18
N LYS A 22 -5.64 1.04 -18.47
CA LYS A 22 -6.00 0.07 -19.50
C LYS A 22 -4.96 0.05 -20.59
N ASP A 23 -4.27 -1.06 -20.71
CA ASP A 23 -3.23 -1.27 -21.71
C ASP A 23 -3.79 -2.15 -22.82
N LYS A 24 -3.84 -1.58 -24.03
CA LYS A 24 -4.19 -2.30 -25.26
C LYS A 24 -2.94 -2.65 -26.03
N ARG A 25 -2.78 -3.91 -26.40
CA ARG A 25 -1.60 -4.36 -27.15
C ARG A 25 -2.04 -5.14 -28.38
N SER A 26 -1.50 -4.80 -29.54
CA SER A 26 -1.85 -5.44 -30.81
C SER A 26 -1.44 -6.92 -30.89
N ASN A 27 -0.40 -7.31 -30.15
CA ASN A 27 0.20 -8.64 -30.20
C ASN A 27 0.23 -9.35 -28.83
N SER A 28 -0.53 -8.90 -27.83
CA SER A 28 -0.63 -9.59 -26.54
C SER A 28 -1.98 -9.33 -25.87
N ALA A 29 -2.24 -10.04 -24.78
CA ALA A 29 -3.41 -9.81 -23.95
C ALA A 29 -3.52 -8.33 -23.50
N ASP A 30 -4.74 -7.78 -23.64
CA ASP A 30 -5.12 -6.54 -22.99
C ASP A 30 -5.08 -6.71 -21.46
N SER A 31 -4.67 -5.65 -20.77
CA SER A 31 -4.60 -5.64 -19.30
C SER A 31 -5.34 -4.43 -18.75
N GLU A 32 -6.11 -4.66 -17.69
CA GLU A 32 -6.79 -3.62 -16.93
C GLU A 32 -6.31 -3.67 -15.48
N TRP A 33 -5.85 -2.54 -14.95
CA TRP A 33 -5.39 -2.41 -13.57
C TRP A 33 -6.21 -1.35 -12.84
N ILE A 34 -6.77 -1.76 -11.69
CA ILE A 34 -7.41 -0.89 -10.72
C ILE A 34 -6.62 -0.95 -9.42
N SER A 35 -6.24 0.21 -8.88
CA SER A 35 -5.64 0.34 -7.56
C SER A 35 -6.41 1.37 -6.75
N LEU A 36 -6.76 1.03 -5.51
CA LEU A 36 -7.40 1.93 -4.57
C LEU A 36 -6.62 1.93 -3.27
N GLY A 37 -6.40 3.11 -2.69
CA GLY A 37 -5.66 3.29 -1.46
C GLY A 37 -6.28 4.35 -0.56
N VAL A 38 -6.20 4.12 0.75
CA VAL A 38 -6.56 5.10 1.77
C VAL A 38 -5.52 5.08 2.88
N ARG A 39 -5.06 6.27 3.28
CA ARG A 39 -4.04 6.45 4.30
C ARG A 39 -4.45 7.48 5.35
N PRO A 40 -5.27 7.11 6.35
CA PRO A 40 -5.59 7.98 7.46
C PRO A 40 -4.40 8.16 8.40
N VAL A 41 -4.27 9.37 8.93
CA VAL A 41 -3.25 9.75 9.91
C VAL A 41 -3.92 10.43 11.10
N TYR A 42 -3.66 9.90 12.29
CA TYR A 42 -4.18 10.47 13.54
C TYR A 42 -3.04 10.91 14.48
N ALA A 43 -3.02 12.18 14.86
CA ALA A 43 -2.04 12.74 15.77
C ALA A 43 -2.47 12.56 17.22
N PHE A 44 -1.66 11.86 18.02
CA PHE A 44 -1.86 11.77 19.47
C PHE A 44 -1.24 12.98 20.18
N THR A 45 -0.09 13.44 19.69
CA THR A 45 0.63 14.61 20.19
C THR A 45 1.11 15.46 19.01
N ASP A 46 1.75 16.59 19.29
CA ASP A 46 2.33 17.46 18.27
C ASP A 46 3.52 16.82 17.54
N THR A 47 4.02 15.67 18.02
CA THR A 47 5.16 14.98 17.39
C THR A 47 4.94 13.49 17.20
N PHE A 48 3.83 12.92 17.68
CA PHE A 48 3.56 11.49 17.59
C PHE A 48 2.18 11.23 16.97
N LYS A 49 2.15 10.35 15.97
CA LYS A 49 0.96 10.03 15.19
C LYS A 49 0.89 8.56 14.82
N LEU A 50 -0.30 8.08 14.54
CA LEU A 50 -0.54 6.78 13.94
C LEU A 50 -0.85 6.97 12.46
N VAL A 51 -0.09 6.30 11.61
CA VAL A 51 -0.39 6.18 10.18
C VAL A 51 -0.98 4.80 9.95
N THR A 52 -2.08 4.74 9.21
CA THR A 52 -2.65 3.47 8.73
C THR A 52 -2.76 3.53 7.22
N GLU A 53 -2.60 2.41 6.53
CA GLU A 53 -2.75 2.33 5.07
C GLU A 53 -3.52 1.06 4.72
N LEU A 54 -4.55 1.20 3.90
CA LEU A 54 -5.26 0.10 3.26
C LEU A 54 -5.18 0.30 1.74
N GLY A 55 -4.63 -0.68 1.05
CA GLY A 55 -4.52 -0.71 -0.41
C GLY A 55 -5.15 -1.97 -0.98
N HIS A 56 -5.81 -1.84 -2.13
CA HIS A 56 -6.34 -2.95 -2.90
C HIS A 56 -6.01 -2.79 -4.38
N ASP A 57 -5.36 -3.80 -4.93
CA ASP A 57 -5.00 -3.90 -6.35
C ASP A 57 -5.76 -5.05 -7.01
N ARG A 58 -6.26 -4.77 -8.22
CA ARG A 58 -6.83 -5.76 -9.12
C ARG A 58 -6.24 -5.59 -10.52
N ILE A 59 -5.63 -6.64 -11.04
CA ILE A 59 -5.18 -6.70 -12.44
C ILE A 59 -5.98 -7.79 -13.15
N ASN A 60 -6.65 -7.42 -14.23
CA ASN A 60 -7.38 -8.33 -15.09
C ASN A 60 -6.65 -8.48 -16.42
N THR A 61 -6.24 -9.70 -16.75
CA THR A 61 -5.64 -10.04 -18.04
C THR A 61 -6.45 -11.19 -18.64
N GLN A 62 -7.21 -10.92 -19.71
CA GLN A 62 -8.05 -11.91 -20.41
C GLN A 62 -8.95 -12.80 -19.51
N GLY A 63 -9.52 -12.24 -18.42
CA GLY A 63 -10.42 -12.97 -17.53
C GLY A 63 -9.74 -13.55 -16.29
N GLU A 64 -8.40 -13.59 -16.26
CA GLU A 64 -7.63 -13.89 -15.06
C GLU A 64 -7.59 -12.66 -14.16
N ASN A 65 -8.20 -12.75 -12.97
CA ASN A 65 -8.31 -11.62 -12.04
C ASN A 65 -7.33 -11.80 -10.88
N ARG A 66 -6.19 -11.13 -10.95
CA ARG A 66 -5.18 -11.08 -9.91
C ARG A 66 -5.56 -10.01 -8.90
N LYS A 67 -5.54 -10.34 -7.61
CA LYS A 67 -5.96 -9.46 -6.53
C LYS A 67 -4.94 -9.47 -5.40
N LEU A 68 -4.69 -8.31 -4.83
CA LEU A 68 -3.90 -8.16 -3.60
C LEU A 68 -4.53 -7.07 -2.72
N THR A 69 -4.68 -7.36 -1.44
CA THR A 69 -5.07 -6.38 -0.43
C THR A 69 -3.98 -6.29 0.62
N LYS A 70 -3.57 -5.08 0.96
CA LYS A 70 -2.53 -4.81 1.97
C LYS A 70 -3.07 -3.87 3.03
N PHE A 71 -2.82 -4.20 4.28
CA PHE A 71 -3.07 -3.32 5.43
C PHE A 71 -1.76 -3.06 6.17
N THR A 72 -1.53 -1.81 6.55
CA THR A 72 -0.36 -1.39 7.33
C THR A 72 -0.79 -0.50 8.48
N ILE A 73 -0.14 -0.68 9.63
CA ILE A 73 -0.21 0.22 10.77
C ILE A 73 1.20 0.66 11.14
N ALA A 74 1.38 1.95 11.37
CA ALA A 74 2.69 2.54 11.60
C ALA A 74 2.66 3.66 12.65
N PRO A 75 2.94 3.34 13.94
CA PRO A 75 3.28 4.34 14.93
C PRO A 75 4.49 5.16 14.45
N THR A 76 4.32 6.48 14.41
CA THR A 76 5.24 7.39 13.74
C THR A 76 5.58 8.56 14.65
N TRP A 77 6.88 8.82 14.78
CA TRP A 77 7.40 10.04 15.38
C TRP A 77 7.81 11.02 14.27
N SER A 78 7.26 12.23 14.34
CA SER A 78 7.45 13.33 13.39
C SER A 78 7.83 14.60 14.16
N PRO A 79 9.13 14.91 14.31
CA PRO A 79 9.58 16.05 15.12
C PRO A 79 9.09 17.41 14.61
N ASN A 80 8.80 17.53 13.31
CA ASN A 80 8.38 18.78 12.67
C ASN A 80 6.84 18.97 12.67
N GLY A 81 6.09 18.22 13.47
CA GLY A 81 4.64 18.30 13.50
C GLY A 81 3.94 17.09 12.86
N PRO A 82 2.66 16.86 13.15
CA PRO A 82 1.96 15.66 12.69
C PRO A 82 1.38 15.78 11.27
N GLY A 83 1.55 16.93 10.60
CA GLY A 83 1.04 17.20 9.26
C GLY A 83 1.38 16.08 8.27
N PHE A 84 0.50 15.81 7.32
CA PHE A 84 0.62 14.68 6.40
C PHE A 84 1.92 14.73 5.57
N TRP A 85 2.31 15.93 5.16
CA TRP A 85 3.50 16.23 4.37
C TRP A 85 4.72 16.63 5.21
N ASN A 86 4.62 16.61 6.54
CA ASN A 86 5.74 17.00 7.40
C ASN A 86 6.77 15.88 7.44
N ARG A 87 8.03 16.21 7.19
CA ARG A 87 9.18 15.31 7.31
C ARG A 87 10.34 16.03 8.00
N PRO A 88 11.30 15.30 8.62
CA PRO A 88 11.47 13.84 8.61
C PRO A 88 10.43 13.10 9.45
N GLU A 89 10.26 11.81 9.16
CA GLU A 89 9.45 10.89 9.95
C GLU A 89 10.20 9.59 10.22
N PHE A 90 9.97 9.04 11.41
CA PHE A 90 10.47 7.75 11.85
C PHE A 90 9.29 6.85 12.15
N ARG A 91 9.19 5.73 11.45
CA ARG A 91 8.03 4.82 11.50
C ARG A 91 8.48 3.45 11.98
N LEU A 92 7.85 2.93 13.02
CA LEU A 92 7.77 1.49 13.23
C LEU A 92 6.53 1.02 12.49
N TYR A 93 6.61 -0.03 11.68
CA TYR A 93 5.46 -0.50 10.90
C TYR A 93 5.26 -2.01 11.03
N TYR A 94 4.00 -2.41 10.88
CA TYR A 94 3.59 -3.78 10.63
C TYR A 94 2.63 -3.79 9.44
N THR A 95 2.89 -4.67 8.49
CA THR A 95 2.09 -4.85 7.28
C THR A 95 1.62 -6.29 7.19
N TYR A 96 0.35 -6.47 6.81
CA TYR A 96 -0.22 -7.75 6.44
C TYR A 96 -0.84 -7.64 5.05
N ALA A 97 -0.60 -8.62 4.20
CA ALA A 97 -1.15 -8.67 2.85
C ALA A 97 -1.77 -10.04 2.57
N VAL A 98 -2.80 -10.04 1.72
CA VAL A 98 -3.48 -11.24 1.23
C VAL A 98 -3.62 -11.11 -0.28
N TRP A 99 -3.37 -12.19 -1.01
CA TRP A 99 -3.52 -12.26 -2.46
C TRP A 99 -4.29 -13.53 -2.86
N ASN A 100 -4.61 -13.69 -4.14
CA ASN A 100 -5.31 -14.88 -4.64
C ASN A 100 -4.41 -15.77 -5.50
N ASP A 101 -4.89 -16.96 -5.87
CA ASP A 101 -4.15 -17.95 -6.68
C ASP A 101 -3.59 -17.34 -7.96
N ALA A 102 -4.43 -16.64 -8.72
CA ALA A 102 -4.02 -15.95 -9.95
C ALA A 102 -2.85 -14.97 -9.73
N ALA A 103 -2.82 -14.26 -8.60
CA ALA A 103 -1.71 -13.37 -8.28
C ALA A 103 -0.43 -14.14 -7.90
N GLN A 104 -0.56 -15.31 -7.25
CA GLN A 104 0.56 -16.19 -6.90
C GLN A 104 1.13 -16.89 -8.14
N ASP A 105 0.27 -17.43 -9.01
CA ASP A 105 0.65 -18.10 -10.26
C ASP A 105 1.37 -17.17 -11.23
N ALA A 106 0.99 -15.89 -11.23
CA ALA A 106 1.61 -14.86 -12.06
C ALA A 106 2.86 -14.22 -11.44
N ALA A 107 3.17 -14.52 -10.17
CA ALA A 107 4.30 -13.93 -9.48
C ALA A 107 5.62 -14.53 -9.97
N ALA A 108 6.66 -13.69 -10.06
CA ALA A 108 7.98 -14.19 -10.39
C ALA A 108 8.50 -15.11 -9.26
N PRO A 109 9.21 -16.21 -9.59
CA PRO A 109 9.78 -17.11 -8.58
C PRO A 109 10.66 -16.37 -7.55
N GLY A 110 10.58 -16.78 -6.29
CA GLY A 110 11.31 -16.18 -5.17
C GLY A 110 10.75 -14.84 -4.67
N THR A 111 9.76 -14.25 -5.32
CA THR A 111 9.05 -13.07 -4.77
C THR A 111 8.12 -13.47 -3.63
N ALA A 112 7.79 -12.54 -2.74
CA ALA A 112 6.91 -12.79 -1.60
C ALA A 112 5.54 -13.40 -1.99
N LEU A 113 5.01 -13.08 -3.18
CA LEU A 113 3.72 -13.60 -3.63
C LEU A 113 3.79 -15.02 -4.19
N SER A 114 4.96 -15.44 -4.70
CA SER A 114 5.14 -16.76 -5.32
C SER A 114 5.15 -17.86 -4.27
N ASP A 115 4.68 -19.03 -4.68
CA ASP A 115 4.76 -20.31 -3.95
C ASP A 115 6.19 -20.73 -3.55
N SER A 116 7.19 -20.22 -4.26
CA SER A 116 8.62 -20.40 -4.00
C SER A 116 9.23 -19.28 -3.14
N GLY A 117 8.41 -18.32 -2.71
CA GLY A 117 8.81 -17.15 -1.94
C GLY A 117 8.90 -17.37 -0.43
N SER A 118 9.05 -16.26 0.31
CA SER A 118 9.19 -16.26 1.77
C SER A 118 7.97 -16.81 2.52
N PHE A 119 6.81 -16.83 1.88
CA PHE A 119 5.55 -17.33 2.45
C PHE A 119 5.13 -18.69 1.88
N GLY A 120 5.95 -19.29 1.02
CA GLY A 120 5.62 -20.58 0.39
C GLY A 120 4.27 -20.54 -0.32
N GLY A 121 3.53 -21.64 -0.25
CA GLY A 121 2.17 -21.73 -0.82
C GLY A 121 1.09 -20.94 -0.07
N ASP A 122 1.41 -20.22 1.01
CA ASP A 122 0.44 -19.35 1.66
C ASP A 122 0.10 -18.17 0.74
N ARG A 123 -1.15 -17.72 0.82
CA ARG A 123 -1.66 -16.58 0.05
C ARG A 123 -1.85 -15.33 0.90
N HIS A 124 -1.12 -15.30 2.00
CA HIS A 124 -1.03 -14.16 2.88
C HIS A 124 0.35 -14.13 3.51
N GLY A 125 0.76 -12.94 3.94
CA GLY A 125 2.06 -12.75 4.57
C GLY A 125 2.10 -11.45 5.34
N SER A 126 3.02 -11.36 6.28
CA SER A 126 3.28 -10.13 7.02
C SER A 126 4.75 -9.80 7.07
N ASN A 127 5.04 -8.52 7.25
CA ASN A 127 6.35 -8.04 7.60
C ASN A 127 6.24 -6.88 8.60
N PHE A 128 7.35 -6.56 9.25
CA PHE A 128 7.47 -5.42 10.14
C PHE A 128 8.87 -4.84 10.03
N GLY A 129 9.03 -3.59 10.45
CA GLY A 129 10.33 -2.95 10.40
C GLY A 129 10.30 -1.51 10.86
N VAL A 130 11.47 -0.86 10.75
CA VAL A 130 11.63 0.56 11.00
C VAL A 130 12.00 1.25 9.68
N GLN A 131 11.40 2.40 9.42
CA GLN A 131 11.64 3.22 8.24
C GLN A 131 11.86 4.68 8.64
N VAL A 132 12.77 5.35 7.93
CA VAL A 132 12.94 6.81 8.00
C VAL A 132 12.66 7.41 6.62
N GLU A 133 11.87 8.49 6.58
CA GLU A 133 11.53 9.21 5.36
C GLU A 133 11.84 10.71 5.54
N HIS A 134 12.54 11.31 4.59
CA HIS A 134 12.99 12.71 4.66
C HIS A 134 13.12 13.34 3.27
N TRP A 135 12.85 14.64 3.19
CA TRP A 135 13.09 15.51 2.03
C TRP A 135 13.33 16.96 2.49
N TRP A 136 13.91 17.79 1.62
CA TRP A 136 14.28 19.20 1.86
C TRP A 136 13.66 20.15 0.82
#